data_AF-A0A0F8X359-F1
#
_entry.id   AF-A0A0F8X359-F1
#
_cell.length_a   1.000
_cell.length_b   1.000
_cell.length_c   1.000
_cell.angle_alpha   90.00
_cell.angle_beta   90.00
_cell.angle_gamma   90.00
#
_symmetry.space_group_name_H-M   'P 1'
#
loop_
_entity.id
_entity.type
_entity.pdbx_description
1 polymer ?
#
loop_
_entity_poly.entity_id
_entity_poly.type
_entity_poly.pdbx_seq_one_letter_code
_entity_poly.pdbx_strand_id
1 'polypeptide(L)'
;DNTLRCLPPKNKQGEAYPVGTDKLQAEMHCRQYDRTIPASVPIMLVGSKALGQRLGLTGISDWHGHVTLQAGQLVSCTFHPSAVMRQPNLLPVAIREHYNLLTAHANPSILKHPTVVKGLLLHQPGPMVFDLEWDRKTKEITCIGVAYESAKAYSTYSVTDGRGLLANRLSDSRLLIGHNIIDADFGILARYPSNYKPAAVFDTKVVGHLIHAHLANLSLLGLRSLVSYYRPTTGWKEDKGNLLEYNGRDCAYNYYLYEQLCNDLDTTGQWHLVHKQQRLARLAVLMRERGVDVDLRAVKSYHREWQGNKQLLKDDFPFNPNSPKQVIEFFRGEGITLRDTKEVTIKRQA
;
A
#
# COMPACT_ATOMS: atom_id res chain seq x y z
N ASP A 1 10.08 5.36 -31.71
CA ASP A 1 8.76 5.98 -31.46
C ASP A 1 8.12 5.46 -30.18
N ASN A 2 8.46 6.09 -29.04
CA ASN A 2 7.96 5.72 -27.71
C ASN A 2 6.87 6.72 -27.26
N THR A 3 5.69 6.69 -27.87
CA THR A 3 4.53 7.45 -27.37
C THR A 3 3.55 6.51 -26.68
N LEU A 4 3.35 6.72 -25.37
CA LEU A 4 2.28 6.13 -24.57
C LEU A 4 0.92 6.52 -25.19
N ARG A 5 0.34 5.64 -26.01
CA ARG A 5 -1.00 5.84 -26.58
C ARG A 5 -2.06 5.34 -25.62
N CYS A 6 -2.46 6.18 -24.67
CA CYS A 6 -3.73 6.02 -23.98
C CYS A 6 -4.83 6.67 -24.82
N LEU A 7 -5.82 5.90 -25.29
CA LEU A 7 -7.04 6.47 -25.85
C LEU A 7 -7.91 6.98 -24.68
N PRO A 8 -8.28 8.27 -24.61
CA PRO A 8 -9.16 8.77 -23.57
C PRO A 8 -10.63 8.37 -23.84
N PRO A 9 -11.47 8.22 -22.80
CA PRO A 9 -12.90 8.03 -22.96
C PRO A 9 -13.57 9.31 -23.46
N LYS A 10 -14.72 9.14 -24.15
CA LYS A 10 -15.55 10.24 -24.63
C LYS A 10 -16.16 11.03 -23.47
N ASN A 11 -16.34 12.34 -23.63
CA ASN A 11 -17.11 13.15 -22.68
C ASN A 11 -18.61 12.74 -22.71
N LYS A 12 -19.41 13.23 -21.76
CA LYS A 12 -20.85 12.89 -21.64
C LYS A 12 -21.67 13.30 -22.89
N GLN A 13 -21.13 14.19 -23.72
CA GLN A 13 -21.74 14.74 -24.93
C GLN A 13 -21.33 13.99 -26.20
N GLY A 14 -20.41 13.01 -26.12
CA GLY A 14 -19.98 12.19 -27.25
C GLY A 14 -19.03 12.88 -28.22
N GLU A 15 -18.49 14.06 -27.88
CA GLU A 15 -17.57 14.79 -28.74
C GLU A 15 -16.23 14.04 -28.86
N ALA A 16 -15.71 13.97 -30.08
CA ALA A 16 -14.38 13.46 -30.33
C ALA A 16 -13.34 14.44 -29.80
N TYR A 17 -12.20 13.93 -29.31
CA TYR A 17 -11.00 14.72 -29.02
C TYR A 17 -10.69 15.63 -30.23
N PRO A 18 -10.11 16.84 -30.05
CA PRO A 18 -9.68 17.67 -31.17
C PRO A 18 -8.96 16.81 -32.22
N VAL A 19 -9.41 16.91 -33.47
CA VAL A 19 -8.87 16.18 -34.62
C VAL A 19 -8.08 17.14 -35.50
N GLY A 20 -7.15 16.62 -36.30
CA GLY A 20 -6.37 17.45 -37.22
C GLY A 20 -5.33 18.33 -36.50
N THR A 21 -5.30 19.62 -36.85
CA THR A 21 -4.26 20.59 -36.44
C THR A 21 -4.25 20.83 -34.93
N ASP A 22 -5.42 20.82 -34.29
CA ASP A 22 -5.55 21.11 -32.86
C ASP A 22 -5.01 19.97 -32.01
N LYS A 23 -5.17 18.72 -32.49
CA LYS A 23 -4.49 17.54 -31.92
C LYS A 23 -2.98 17.68 -32.03
N LEU A 24 -2.51 18.09 -33.20
CA LEU A 24 -1.08 18.20 -33.50
C LEU A 24 -0.43 19.25 -32.60
N GLN A 25 -1.09 20.39 -32.38
CA GLN A 25 -0.63 21.43 -31.46
C GLN A 25 -0.64 20.95 -30.01
N ALA A 26 -1.71 20.29 -29.55
CA ALA A 26 -1.77 19.73 -28.21
C ALA A 26 -0.67 18.67 -27.98
N GLU A 27 -0.43 17.78 -28.96
CA GLU A 27 0.67 16.82 -28.91
C GLU A 27 2.04 17.51 -28.90
N MET A 28 2.25 18.57 -29.69
CA MET A 28 3.50 19.34 -29.68
C MET A 28 3.76 20.00 -28.32
N HIS A 29 2.73 20.52 -27.64
CA HIS A 29 2.85 21.03 -26.28
C HIS A 29 3.13 19.92 -25.26
N CYS A 30 2.69 18.68 -25.48
CA CYS A 30 3.05 17.55 -24.62
C CYS A 30 4.48 17.02 -24.90
N ARG A 31 4.98 17.12 -26.13
CA ARG A 31 6.33 16.67 -26.54
C ARG A 31 7.45 17.63 -26.14
N GLN A 32 7.14 18.76 -25.51
CA GLN A 32 8.17 19.67 -24.98
C GLN A 32 9.07 19.02 -23.93
N TYR A 33 8.67 17.87 -23.36
CA TYR A 33 9.45 17.06 -22.43
C TYR A 33 10.32 15.98 -23.12
N ASP A 34 10.24 15.80 -24.45
CA ASP A 34 10.99 14.78 -25.20
C ASP A 34 12.45 15.16 -25.48
N ARG A 35 12.87 16.39 -25.14
CA ARG A 35 14.20 16.88 -25.50
C ARG A 35 15.13 16.77 -24.31
N THR A 36 16.15 15.93 -24.47
CA THR A 36 17.30 15.64 -23.60
C THR A 36 17.14 14.48 -22.61
N ILE A 37 16.93 13.26 -23.13
CA ILE A 37 17.27 12.05 -22.37
C ILE A 37 18.24 11.22 -23.24
N PRO A 38 19.47 10.94 -22.79
CA PRO A 38 20.40 10.07 -23.51
C PRO A 38 19.77 8.69 -23.72
N ALA A 39 19.95 8.11 -24.91
CA ALA A 39 19.49 6.76 -25.19
C ALA A 39 20.34 5.73 -24.44
N SER A 40 19.72 4.90 -23.60
CA SER A 40 19.82 3.43 -23.74
C SER A 40 18.82 2.75 -22.80
N VAL A 41 18.15 1.72 -23.31
CA VAL A 41 17.02 0.94 -22.73
C VAL A 41 15.62 1.51 -23.03
N PRO A 42 14.87 0.92 -23.99
CA PRO A 42 13.46 1.28 -24.24
C PRO A 42 12.59 1.17 -22.99
N ILE A 43 11.59 2.04 -22.89
CA ILE A 43 10.67 2.10 -21.76
C ILE A 43 9.31 1.51 -22.16
N MET A 44 8.71 0.72 -21.27
CA MET A 44 7.35 0.22 -21.40
C MET A 44 6.58 0.40 -20.08
N LEU A 45 5.40 1.00 -20.16
CA LEU A 45 4.50 1.14 -19.03
C LEU A 45 3.23 0.30 -19.29
N VAL A 46 2.95 -0.66 -18.41
CA VAL A 46 1.91 -1.66 -18.63
C VAL A 46 0.77 -1.57 -17.62
N GLY A 47 -0.47 -1.73 -18.09
CA GLY A 47 -1.62 -1.96 -17.21
C GLY A 47 -1.70 -3.39 -16.70
N SER A 48 -2.62 -3.67 -15.77
CA SER A 48 -2.68 -4.96 -15.04
C SER A 48 -2.70 -6.21 -15.92
N LYS A 49 -3.42 -6.19 -17.05
CA LYS A 49 -3.50 -7.35 -17.95
C LYS A 49 -2.18 -7.61 -18.67
N ALA A 50 -1.53 -6.54 -19.15
CA ALA A 50 -0.24 -6.64 -19.82
C ALA A 50 0.89 -6.99 -18.82
N LEU A 51 0.79 -6.51 -17.57
CA LEU A 51 1.66 -6.91 -16.48
C LEU A 51 1.62 -8.44 -16.25
N GLY A 52 0.42 -9.03 -16.18
CA GLY A 52 0.26 -10.49 -16.05
C GLY A 52 0.84 -11.27 -17.22
N GLN A 53 0.66 -10.77 -18.46
CA GLN A 53 1.20 -11.44 -19.64
C GLN A 53 2.72 -11.32 -19.77
N ARG A 54 3.30 -10.19 -19.35
CA ARG A 54 4.74 -9.90 -19.52
C ARG A 54 5.58 -10.46 -18.38
N LEU A 55 5.12 -10.31 -17.15
CA LEU A 55 5.89 -10.62 -15.94
C LEU A 55 5.29 -11.78 -15.14
N GLY A 56 4.12 -12.31 -15.51
CA GLY A 56 3.41 -13.31 -14.71
C GLY A 56 2.82 -12.73 -13.42
N LEU A 57 2.71 -11.40 -13.32
CA LEU A 57 2.30 -10.70 -12.10
C LEU A 57 0.84 -10.24 -12.18
N THR A 58 0.06 -10.53 -11.14
CA THR A 58 -1.35 -10.12 -11.04
C THR A 58 -1.54 -9.10 -9.92
N GLY A 59 -2.57 -8.26 -10.03
CA GLY A 59 -2.94 -7.28 -9.00
C GLY A 59 -2.08 -6.02 -9.07
N ILE A 60 -2.41 -5.08 -9.95
CA ILE A 60 -1.58 -3.87 -10.15
C ILE A 60 -1.35 -3.06 -8.86
N SER A 61 -2.30 -3.09 -7.92
CA SER A 61 -2.16 -2.45 -6.61
C SER A 61 -1.04 -3.03 -5.75
N ASP A 62 -0.56 -4.24 -6.04
CA ASP A 62 0.57 -4.87 -5.33
C ASP A 62 1.92 -4.55 -6.00
N TRP A 63 1.89 -4.07 -7.25
CA TRP A 63 3.06 -3.92 -8.12
C TRP A 63 3.29 -2.49 -8.60
N HIS A 64 2.41 -1.56 -8.26
CA HIS A 64 2.53 -0.14 -8.60
C HIS A 64 3.93 0.40 -8.24
N GLY A 65 4.49 1.20 -9.16
CA GLY A 65 5.84 1.75 -9.06
C GLY A 65 7.00 0.74 -9.16
N HIS A 66 6.73 -0.55 -9.34
CA HIS A 66 7.75 -1.55 -9.64
C HIS A 66 8.36 -1.29 -11.01
N VAL A 67 9.69 -1.28 -11.09
CA VAL A 67 10.46 -1.14 -12.32
C VAL A 67 11.40 -2.33 -12.46
N THR A 68 11.41 -2.98 -13.61
CA THR A 68 12.30 -4.11 -13.91
C THR A 68 12.89 -4.01 -15.30
N LEU A 69 14.06 -4.62 -15.50
CA LEU A 69 14.70 -4.74 -16.82
C LEU A 69 14.34 -6.10 -17.43
N GLN A 70 13.53 -6.12 -18.48
CA GLN A 70 13.11 -7.33 -19.18
C GLN A 70 13.48 -7.24 -20.66
N ALA A 71 14.24 -8.22 -21.16
CA ALA A 71 14.67 -8.28 -22.57
C ALA A 71 15.30 -6.97 -23.07
N GLY A 72 16.11 -6.31 -22.21
CA GLY A 72 16.74 -5.03 -22.54
C GLY A 72 15.78 -3.84 -22.58
N GLN A 73 14.58 -3.94 -22.02
CA GLN A 73 13.59 -2.87 -21.87
C GLN A 73 13.26 -2.65 -20.39
N LEU A 74 13.14 -1.40 -19.95
CA LEU A 74 12.62 -1.07 -18.64
C LEU A 74 11.10 -1.15 -18.68
N VAL A 75 10.55 -2.05 -17.88
CA VAL A 75 9.12 -2.28 -17.75
C VAL A 75 8.68 -1.80 -16.37
N SER A 76 7.65 -0.97 -16.33
CA SER A 76 6.95 -0.57 -15.12
C SER A 76 5.45 -0.77 -15.30
N CYS A 77 4.67 -0.68 -14.22
CA CYS A 77 3.22 -0.71 -14.30
C CYS A 77 2.57 0.59 -13.81
N THR A 78 1.36 0.87 -14.32
CA THR A 78 0.54 1.99 -13.85
C THR A 78 -0.94 1.71 -13.96
N PHE A 79 -1.74 2.41 -13.15
CA PHE A 79 -3.20 2.32 -13.18
C PHE A 79 -3.77 2.74 -14.54
N HIS A 80 -4.83 2.05 -14.96
CA HIS A 80 -5.54 2.40 -16.18
C HIS A 80 -6.07 3.84 -16.11
N PRO A 81 -5.99 4.66 -17.18
CA PRO A 81 -6.46 6.06 -17.15
C PRO A 81 -7.90 6.21 -16.65
N SER A 82 -8.82 5.33 -17.06
CA SER A 82 -10.21 5.32 -16.56
C SER A 82 -10.36 5.00 -15.07
N ALA A 83 -9.38 4.32 -14.45
CA ALA A 83 -9.34 4.18 -13.00
C ALA A 83 -8.89 5.49 -12.35
N VAL A 84 -7.82 6.11 -12.88
CA VAL A 84 -7.32 7.42 -12.42
C VAL A 84 -8.40 8.50 -12.48
N MET A 85 -9.18 8.55 -13.58
CA MET A 85 -10.29 9.52 -13.71
C MET A 85 -11.47 9.25 -12.77
N ARG A 86 -11.72 7.99 -12.38
CA ARG A 86 -12.79 7.64 -11.42
C ARG A 86 -12.36 7.82 -9.97
N GLN A 87 -11.06 7.74 -9.69
CA GLN A 87 -10.49 7.84 -8.36
C GLN A 87 -9.31 8.81 -8.37
N PRO A 88 -9.57 10.12 -8.17
CA PRO A 88 -8.55 11.17 -8.29
C PRO A 88 -7.30 10.97 -7.42
N ASN A 89 -7.42 10.26 -6.30
CA ASN A 89 -6.29 9.91 -5.42
C ASN A 89 -5.22 9.05 -6.11
N LEU A 90 -5.53 8.41 -7.25
CA LEU A 90 -4.57 7.64 -8.05
C LEU A 90 -3.69 8.54 -8.94
N LEU A 91 -4.06 9.80 -9.17
CA LEU A 91 -3.29 10.68 -10.06
C LEU A 91 -1.86 10.94 -9.54
N PRO A 92 -1.64 11.28 -8.25
CA PRO A 92 -0.29 11.41 -7.71
C PRO A 92 0.53 10.12 -7.83
N VAL A 93 -0.11 8.96 -7.63
CA VAL A 93 0.54 7.64 -7.78
C VAL A 93 1.01 7.45 -9.22
N ALA A 94 0.11 7.63 -10.19
CA ALA A 94 0.45 7.49 -11.60
C ALA A 94 1.58 8.44 -12.01
N ILE A 95 1.57 9.70 -11.58
CA ILE A 95 2.65 10.67 -11.85
C ILE A 95 3.99 10.14 -11.30
N ARG A 96 4.00 9.63 -10.06
CA ARG A 96 5.21 9.08 -9.45
C ARG A 96 5.71 7.83 -10.14
N GLU A 97 4.84 6.95 -10.61
CA GLU A 97 5.24 5.76 -11.37
C GLU A 97 5.95 6.12 -12.69
N HIS A 98 5.43 7.13 -13.40
CA HIS A 98 6.07 7.64 -14.61
C HIS A 98 7.41 8.29 -14.30
N TYR A 99 7.46 9.14 -13.25
CA TYR A 99 8.71 9.75 -12.80
C TYR A 99 9.77 8.70 -12.47
N ASN A 100 9.41 7.68 -11.67
CA ASN A 100 10.33 6.62 -11.29
C ASN A 100 10.85 5.83 -12.49
N LEU A 101 9.99 5.55 -13.47
CA LEU A 101 10.40 4.89 -14.70
C LEU A 101 11.41 5.73 -15.49
N LEU A 102 11.18 7.03 -15.61
CA LEU A 102 12.11 7.95 -16.26
C LEU A 102 13.43 8.08 -15.47
N THR A 103 13.37 8.11 -14.14
CA THR A 103 14.56 8.13 -13.28
C THR A 103 15.39 6.85 -13.45
N ALA A 104 14.75 5.69 -13.46
CA ALA A 104 15.42 4.41 -13.69
C ALA A 104 15.99 4.32 -15.11
N HIS A 105 15.33 4.91 -16.09
CA HIS A 105 15.85 4.99 -17.46
C HIS A 105 17.10 5.87 -17.54
N ALA A 106 17.10 7.04 -16.92
CA ALA A 106 18.27 7.91 -16.87
C ALA A 106 19.44 7.32 -16.07
N ASN A 107 19.14 6.54 -15.03
CA ASN A 107 20.14 5.89 -14.19
C ASN A 107 19.70 4.48 -13.75
N PRO A 108 19.95 3.43 -14.56
CA PRO A 108 19.56 2.07 -14.23
C PRO A 108 20.18 1.53 -12.94
N SER A 109 21.34 2.07 -12.53
CA SER A 109 22.00 1.67 -11.28
C SER A 109 21.16 1.98 -10.03
N ILE A 110 20.18 2.89 -10.12
CA ILE A 110 19.26 3.20 -9.03
C ILE A 110 18.40 2.00 -8.60
N LEU A 111 18.22 1.03 -9.50
CA LEU A 111 17.49 -0.22 -9.26
C LEU A 111 18.31 -1.24 -8.46
N LYS A 112 19.61 -0.98 -8.24
CA LYS A 112 20.45 -1.85 -7.41
C LYS A 112 19.89 -1.89 -5.98
N HIS A 113 19.69 -3.10 -5.47
CA HIS A 113 19.26 -3.31 -4.10
C HIS A 113 20.32 -2.82 -3.09
N PRO A 114 19.89 -2.37 -1.90
CA PRO A 114 20.79 -2.14 -0.77
C PRO A 114 21.62 -3.39 -0.46
N THR A 115 22.84 -3.17 0.04
CA THR A 115 23.73 -4.27 0.44
C THR A 115 23.29 -4.83 1.79
N VAL A 116 23.18 -6.16 1.91
CA VAL A 116 22.83 -6.83 3.17
C VAL A 116 24.02 -7.62 3.70
N VAL A 117 24.47 -7.27 4.91
CA VAL A 117 25.49 -8.02 5.66
C VAL A 117 24.78 -9.05 6.55
N LYS A 118 25.04 -10.33 6.29
CA LYS A 118 24.33 -11.46 6.91
C LYS A 118 25.10 -12.04 8.10
N GLY A 119 24.37 -12.46 9.12
CA GLY A 119 24.91 -13.16 10.30
C GLY A 119 25.51 -12.25 11.38
N LEU A 120 25.46 -10.93 11.19
CA LEU A 120 26.05 -9.96 12.11
C LEU A 120 25.13 -8.76 12.25
N LEU A 121 24.99 -8.25 13.48
CA LEU A 121 24.39 -6.93 13.73
C LEU A 121 25.46 -6.05 14.37
N LEU A 122 25.68 -4.88 13.79
CA LEU A 122 26.63 -3.90 14.32
C LEU A 122 25.89 -2.83 15.11
N HIS A 123 26.48 -2.36 16.20
CA HIS A 123 26.05 -1.12 16.84
C HIS A 123 26.71 0.08 16.13
N GLN A 124 25.92 1.09 15.80
CA GLN A 124 26.35 2.34 15.16
C GLN A 124 25.65 3.57 15.77
N PRO A 125 26.30 4.72 15.97
CA PRO A 125 25.62 5.91 16.46
C PRO A 125 24.49 6.36 15.51
N GLY A 126 23.46 7.03 16.05
CA GLY A 126 22.37 7.63 15.25
C GLY A 126 21.06 6.84 15.21
N PRO A 127 20.10 7.28 14.36
CA PRO A 127 18.81 6.62 14.16
C PRO A 127 18.99 5.19 13.67
N MET A 128 18.09 4.31 14.08
CA MET A 128 18.12 2.90 13.71
C MET A 128 16.75 2.45 13.25
N VAL A 129 16.70 1.87 12.05
CA VAL A 129 15.59 1.05 11.61
C VAL A 129 15.81 -0.37 12.07
N PHE A 130 14.74 -1.04 12.51
CA PHE A 130 14.73 -2.49 12.65
C PHE A 130 13.43 -3.08 12.10
N ASP A 131 13.48 -4.38 11.84
CA ASP A 131 12.35 -5.19 11.40
C ASP A 131 12.54 -6.61 11.92
N LEU A 132 11.45 -7.24 12.36
CA LEU A 132 11.46 -8.61 12.87
C LEU A 132 10.77 -9.55 11.89
N GLU A 133 11.34 -10.74 11.74
CA GLU A 133 10.61 -11.88 11.19
C GLU A 133 10.33 -12.87 12.31
N TRP A 134 9.17 -13.51 12.26
CA TRP A 134 8.76 -14.49 13.26
C TRP A 134 7.91 -15.60 12.68
N ASP A 135 7.91 -16.75 13.34
CA ASP A 135 6.99 -17.84 13.00
C ASP A 135 5.56 -17.45 13.38
N ARG A 136 4.61 -17.63 12.46
CA ARG A 136 3.23 -17.16 12.67
C ARG A 136 2.47 -17.95 13.73
N LYS A 137 2.84 -19.20 14.00
CA LYS A 137 2.19 -20.09 14.97
C LYS A 137 2.79 -19.92 16.36
N THR A 138 4.11 -20.06 16.49
CA THR A 138 4.82 -19.98 17.78
C THR A 138 5.05 -18.53 18.22
N LYS A 139 5.08 -17.59 17.26
CA LYS A 139 5.47 -16.18 17.47
C LYS A 139 6.91 -16.01 17.95
N GLU A 140 7.74 -17.03 17.76
CA GLU A 140 9.18 -16.93 18.00
C GLU A 140 9.83 -16.10 16.90
N ILE A 141 10.69 -15.16 17.29
CA ILE A 141 11.48 -14.36 16.35
C ILE A 141 12.45 -15.32 15.65
N THR A 142 12.52 -15.24 14.33
CA THR A 142 13.39 -16.06 13.49
C THR A 142 14.52 -15.26 12.87
N CYS A 143 14.29 -14.00 12.54
CA CYS A 143 15.31 -13.10 11.97
C CYS A 143 15.13 -11.70 12.55
N ILE A 144 16.26 -11.01 12.75
CA ILE A 144 16.30 -9.60 13.14
C ILE A 144 17.13 -8.86 12.11
N GLY A 145 16.58 -7.76 11.62
CA GLY A 145 17.23 -6.86 10.67
C GLY A 145 17.41 -5.49 11.30
N VAL A 146 18.49 -4.81 10.94
CA VAL A 146 18.71 -3.40 11.26
C VAL A 146 19.32 -2.65 10.09
N ALA A 147 19.02 -1.36 10.00
CA ALA A 147 19.70 -0.43 9.10
C ALA A 147 19.97 0.90 9.80
N TYR A 148 21.09 1.51 9.43
CA TYR A 148 21.54 2.83 9.88
C TYR A 148 21.66 3.81 8.70
N GLU A 149 21.42 3.32 7.49
CA GLU A 149 21.50 4.06 6.24
C GLU A 149 20.66 3.36 5.17
N SER A 150 20.31 4.07 4.10
CA SER A 150 19.46 3.55 3.03
C SER A 150 20.17 2.58 2.06
N ALA A 151 21.51 2.62 2.02
CA ALA A 151 22.31 1.81 1.10
C ALA A 151 22.73 0.45 1.67
N LYS A 152 22.62 0.25 3.00
CA LYS A 152 23.17 -0.91 3.69
C LYS A 152 22.32 -1.32 4.88
N ALA A 153 22.16 -2.62 5.05
CA ALA A 153 21.53 -3.22 6.21
C ALA A 153 22.33 -4.43 6.72
N TYR A 154 21.93 -4.87 7.90
CA TYR A 154 22.48 -6.00 8.63
C TYR A 154 21.33 -6.90 9.05
N SER A 155 21.51 -8.21 8.98
CA SER A 155 20.49 -9.17 9.42
C SER A 155 21.10 -10.43 9.99
N THR A 156 20.43 -11.05 10.96
CA THR A 156 20.95 -12.26 11.62
C THR A 156 19.85 -13.22 12.06
N TYR A 157 20.19 -14.51 12.08
CA TYR A 157 19.42 -15.56 12.77
C TYR A 157 19.83 -15.71 14.23
N SER A 158 20.89 -15.03 14.70
CA SER A 158 21.24 -15.00 16.13
C SER A 158 20.28 -14.08 16.87
N VAL A 159 19.09 -14.60 17.16
CA VAL A 159 17.99 -13.88 17.80
C VAL A 159 18.39 -13.39 19.20
N THR A 160 19.19 -14.16 19.93
CA THR A 160 19.69 -13.78 21.26
C THR A 160 20.55 -12.53 21.18
N ASP A 161 21.56 -12.52 20.30
CA ASP A 161 22.47 -11.37 20.14
C ASP A 161 21.73 -10.15 19.61
N GLY A 162 20.84 -10.35 18.62
CA GLY A 162 20.03 -9.26 18.08
C GLY A 162 19.06 -8.67 19.08
N ARG A 163 18.46 -9.50 19.94
CA ARG A 163 17.63 -9.00 21.05
C ARG A 163 18.44 -8.23 22.08
N GLY A 164 19.67 -8.66 22.36
CA GLY A 164 20.60 -7.92 23.21
C GLY A 164 20.90 -6.53 22.64
N LEU A 165 21.19 -6.45 21.34
CA LEU A 165 21.38 -5.18 20.66
C LEU A 165 20.13 -4.28 20.71
N LEU A 166 18.95 -4.83 20.44
CA LEU A 166 17.69 -4.07 20.53
C LEU A 166 17.41 -3.58 21.95
N ALA A 167 17.67 -4.41 22.97
CA ALA A 167 17.48 -4.02 24.37
C ALA A 167 18.38 -2.84 24.75
N ASN A 168 19.67 -2.91 24.40
CA ASN A 168 20.64 -1.84 24.64
C ASN A 168 20.24 -0.55 23.92
N ARG A 169 19.75 -0.66 22.68
CA ARG A 169 19.28 0.50 21.91
C ARG A 169 18.07 1.19 22.52
N LEU A 170 17.15 0.39 23.05
CA LEU A 170 15.91 0.88 23.63
C LEU A 170 16.17 1.54 25.00
N SER A 171 17.19 1.11 25.74
CA SER A 171 17.63 1.79 26.97
C SER A 171 18.34 3.12 26.71
N ASP A 172 19.03 3.26 25.57
CA ASP A 172 19.80 4.48 25.24
C ASP A 172 18.93 5.70 24.87
N SER A 173 17.60 5.63 24.99
CA SER A 173 16.66 6.69 24.61
C SER A 173 16.79 7.16 23.15
N ARG A 174 17.27 6.29 22.26
CA ARG A 174 17.44 6.61 20.84
C ARG A 174 16.14 6.45 20.07
N LEU A 175 16.02 7.23 18.97
CA LEU A 175 14.91 7.11 18.04
C LEU A 175 14.92 5.72 17.38
N LEU A 176 13.83 4.99 17.57
CA LEU A 176 13.60 3.70 16.96
C LEU A 176 12.66 3.86 15.77
N ILE A 177 13.10 3.42 14.60
CA ILE A 177 12.34 3.54 13.36
C ILE A 177 11.88 2.15 12.93
N GLY A 178 10.69 2.06 12.36
CA GLY A 178 10.38 0.95 11.48
C GLY A 178 9.01 1.12 10.82
N HIS A 179 8.50 0.07 10.19
CA HIS A 179 7.27 0.15 9.41
C HIS A 179 6.19 -0.71 10.06
N ASN A 180 5.11 -0.08 10.55
CA ASN A 180 4.07 -0.77 11.32
C ASN A 180 4.57 -1.37 12.66
N ILE A 181 5.65 -0.83 13.23
CA ILE A 181 6.29 -1.39 14.43
C ILE A 181 5.42 -1.32 15.68
N ILE A 182 4.58 -0.28 15.75
CA ILE A 182 3.73 -0.04 16.92
C ILE A 182 2.71 -1.17 17.07
N ASP A 183 2.23 -1.66 15.94
CA ASP A 183 1.21 -2.69 15.82
C ASP A 183 1.82 -4.10 15.77
N ALA A 184 2.83 -4.29 14.92
CA ALA A 184 3.40 -5.61 14.64
C ALA A 184 4.53 -5.95 15.62
N ASP A 185 5.69 -5.32 15.47
CA ASP A 185 6.92 -5.69 16.15
C ASP A 185 6.83 -5.57 17.67
N PHE A 186 6.21 -4.50 18.18
CA PHE A 186 6.04 -4.31 19.62
C PHE A 186 5.15 -5.39 20.26
N GLY A 187 4.16 -5.91 19.54
CA GLY A 187 3.35 -7.03 20.03
C GLY A 187 4.15 -8.33 20.16
N ILE A 188 5.15 -8.53 19.30
CA ILE A 188 6.09 -9.66 19.39
C ILE A 188 7.11 -9.43 20.51
N LEU A 189 7.69 -8.24 20.59
CA LEU A 189 8.69 -7.90 21.62
C LEU A 189 8.12 -7.93 23.05
N ALA A 190 6.84 -7.58 23.24
CA ALA A 190 6.17 -7.61 24.54
C ALA A 190 6.08 -8.99 25.19
N ARG A 191 6.35 -10.07 24.43
CA ARG A 191 6.35 -11.46 24.93
C ARG A 191 7.64 -11.84 25.66
N TYR A 192 8.67 -11.02 25.54
CA TYR A 192 9.97 -11.29 26.11
C TYR A 192 10.19 -10.45 27.37
N PRO A 193 10.92 -10.97 28.37
CA PRO A 193 11.07 -10.33 29.68
C PRO A 193 11.85 -9.01 29.68
N SER A 194 12.43 -8.63 28.53
CA SER A 194 13.17 -7.37 28.40
C SER A 194 12.20 -6.18 28.40
N ASN A 195 12.48 -5.15 29.21
CA ASN A 195 11.71 -3.91 29.23
C ASN A 195 11.95 -3.09 27.95
N TYR A 196 11.29 -3.47 26.86
CA TYR A 196 11.30 -2.74 25.60
C TYR A 196 10.37 -1.52 25.69
N LYS A 197 10.89 -0.40 26.18
CA LYS A 197 10.19 0.89 26.29
C LYS A 197 10.96 1.98 25.54
N PRO A 198 10.84 2.06 24.20
CA PRO A 198 11.52 3.10 23.45
C PRO A 198 11.10 4.49 23.94
N ALA A 199 12.07 5.38 24.14
CA ALA A 199 11.80 6.78 24.47
C ALA A 199 11.16 7.53 23.30
N ALA A 200 11.57 7.22 22.07
CA ALA A 200 11.04 7.80 20.85
C ALA A 200 10.88 6.73 19.76
N VAL A 201 9.76 6.81 19.05
CA VAL A 201 9.42 5.90 17.96
C VAL A 201 9.14 6.71 16.70
N PHE A 202 9.48 6.16 15.54
CA PHE A 202 9.06 6.63 14.22
C PHE A 202 8.51 5.47 13.41
N ASP A 203 7.19 5.28 13.47
CA ASP A 203 6.49 4.33 12.62
C ASP A 203 6.21 4.96 11.24
N THR A 204 6.97 4.53 10.22
CA THR A 204 6.88 5.08 8.87
C THR A 204 5.52 4.85 8.21
N LYS A 205 4.74 3.85 8.65
CA LYS A 205 3.37 3.65 8.15
C LYS A 205 2.42 4.70 8.73
N VAL A 206 2.54 5.01 10.01
CA VAL A 206 1.75 6.05 10.69
C VAL A 206 2.10 7.43 10.13
N VAL A 207 3.38 7.71 9.95
CA VAL A 207 3.82 8.98 9.35
C VAL A 207 3.44 9.05 7.86
N GLY A 208 3.55 7.94 7.12
CA GLY A 208 3.04 7.84 5.75
C GLY A 208 1.55 8.11 5.65
N HIS A 209 0.74 7.65 6.62
CA HIS A 209 -0.69 7.98 6.69
C HIS A 209 -0.93 9.48 6.91
N LEU A 210 -0.13 10.12 7.77
CA LEU A 210 -0.23 11.56 8.06
C LEU A 210 0.03 12.41 6.80
N ILE A 211 1.11 12.12 6.09
CA ILE A 211 1.55 12.91 4.92
C ILE A 211 0.74 12.54 3.68
N HIS A 212 0.51 11.23 3.48
CA HIS A 212 -0.11 10.67 2.27
C HIS A 212 -1.45 10.01 2.58
N ALA A 213 -2.39 10.77 3.17
CA ALA A 213 -3.75 10.28 3.43
C ALA A 213 -4.45 9.76 2.16
N HIS A 214 -4.10 10.27 0.98
CA HIS A 214 -4.60 9.78 -0.29
C HIS A 214 -4.15 8.33 -0.59
N LEU A 215 -2.94 7.93 -0.19
CA LEU A 215 -2.46 6.53 -0.28
C LEU A 215 -3.16 5.63 0.74
N ALA A 216 -3.51 6.16 1.92
CA ALA A 216 -4.31 5.44 2.92
C ALA A 216 -5.66 5.01 2.35
N ASN A 217 -6.35 5.94 1.68
CA ASN A 217 -7.64 5.67 1.01
C ASN A 217 -7.53 4.62 -0.11
N LEU A 218 -6.33 4.38 -0.61
CA LEU A 218 -6.04 3.38 -1.65
C LEU A 218 -5.51 2.06 -1.09
N SER A 219 -5.35 1.95 0.23
CA SER A 219 -4.65 0.83 0.89
C SER A 219 -3.19 0.67 0.44
N LEU A 220 -2.53 1.76 0.04
CA LEU A 220 -1.15 1.79 -0.46
C LEU A 220 -0.14 2.27 0.60
N LEU A 221 -0.39 1.97 1.87
CA LEU A 221 0.52 2.30 2.98
C LEU A 221 1.49 1.17 3.35
N GLY A 222 1.48 0.05 2.63
CA GLY A 222 2.48 -1.00 2.84
C GLY A 222 3.89 -0.50 2.49
N LEU A 223 4.92 -1.05 3.14
CA LEU A 223 6.31 -0.63 2.93
C LEU A 223 6.69 -0.57 1.46
N ARG A 224 6.32 -1.61 0.69
CA ARG A 224 6.54 -1.65 -0.75
C ARG A 224 5.97 -0.43 -1.44
N SER A 225 4.68 -0.19 -1.20
CA SER A 225 3.91 0.88 -1.85
C SER A 225 4.46 2.26 -1.56
N LEU A 226 4.80 2.53 -0.30
CA LEU A 226 5.36 3.81 0.11
C LEU A 226 6.77 4.02 -0.47
N VAL A 227 7.64 3.01 -0.39
CA VAL A 227 9.00 3.13 -0.97
C VAL A 227 8.91 3.33 -2.49
N SER A 228 8.07 2.56 -3.18
CA SER A 228 7.84 2.68 -4.63
C SER A 228 7.19 4.00 -5.03
N TYR A 229 6.58 4.75 -4.10
CA TYR A 229 6.09 6.09 -4.36
C TYR A 229 7.25 7.11 -4.46
N TYR A 230 8.30 6.94 -3.66
CA TYR A 230 9.45 7.85 -3.62
C TYR A 230 10.60 7.46 -4.54
N ARG A 231 10.76 6.17 -4.85
CA ARG A 231 11.94 5.67 -5.57
C ARG A 231 11.59 4.53 -6.52
N PRO A 232 12.31 4.40 -7.65
CA PRO A 232 12.24 3.19 -8.47
C PRO A 232 12.74 1.97 -7.69
N THR A 233 11.96 0.89 -7.70
CA THR A 233 12.32 -0.36 -7.02
C THR A 233 12.09 -1.57 -7.91
N THR A 234 12.98 -2.55 -7.81
CA THR A 234 12.82 -3.92 -8.34
C THR A 234 12.24 -4.82 -7.25
N GLY A 235 11.66 -5.97 -7.58
CA GLY A 235 10.80 -6.80 -6.72
C GLY A 235 11.46 -7.45 -5.49
N TRP A 236 12.02 -6.65 -4.57
CA TRP A 236 12.73 -7.15 -3.40
C TRP A 236 11.84 -7.94 -2.45
N LYS A 237 10.53 -7.64 -2.46
CA LYS A 237 9.56 -8.28 -1.59
C LYS A 237 9.18 -9.69 -2.07
N GLU A 238 9.54 -10.04 -3.30
CA GLU A 238 9.37 -11.36 -3.89
C GLU A 238 10.57 -12.28 -3.63
N ASP A 239 11.75 -11.71 -3.38
CA ASP A 239 13.01 -12.42 -3.12
C ASP A 239 13.04 -13.06 -1.71
N LYS A 240 11.98 -13.76 -1.32
CA LYS A 240 11.83 -14.40 0.00
C LYS A 240 12.66 -15.67 0.18
N GLY A 241 13.35 -16.12 -0.87
CA GLY A 241 14.20 -17.32 -0.82
C GLY A 241 15.37 -17.20 0.17
N ASN A 242 15.76 -15.97 0.52
CA ASN A 242 16.76 -15.71 1.56
C ASN A 242 16.19 -14.73 2.59
N LEU A 243 15.76 -15.25 3.74
CA LEU A 243 15.09 -14.44 4.77
C LEU A 243 15.98 -13.30 5.30
N LEU A 244 17.29 -13.55 5.47
CA LEU A 244 18.23 -12.50 5.90
C LEU A 244 18.32 -11.37 4.88
N GLU A 245 18.36 -11.70 3.58
CA GLU A 245 18.38 -10.71 2.50
C GLU A 245 17.08 -9.90 2.47
N TYR A 246 15.93 -10.58 2.54
CA TYR A 246 14.61 -9.96 2.54
C TYR A 246 14.45 -8.95 3.67
N ASN A 247 14.68 -9.39 4.92
CA ASN A 247 14.50 -8.58 6.12
C ASN A 247 15.55 -7.45 6.20
N GLY A 248 16.79 -7.69 5.75
CA GLY A 248 17.80 -6.65 5.62
C GLY A 248 17.38 -5.56 4.61
N ARG A 249 16.87 -5.95 3.44
CA ARG A 249 16.38 -4.98 2.44
C ARG A 249 15.19 -4.19 2.96
N ASP A 250 14.27 -4.82 3.70
CA ASP A 250 13.17 -4.12 4.35
C ASP A 250 13.66 -3.03 5.30
N CYS A 251 14.68 -3.32 6.10
CA CYS A 251 15.29 -2.31 6.96
C CYS A 251 15.91 -1.15 6.17
N ALA A 252 16.72 -1.44 5.14
CA ALA A 252 17.37 -0.40 4.35
C ALA A 252 16.37 0.47 3.58
N TYR A 253 15.38 -0.13 2.93
CA TYR A 253 14.33 0.62 2.22
C TYR A 253 13.44 1.41 3.18
N ASN A 254 13.21 0.91 4.38
CA ASN A 254 12.46 1.64 5.39
C ASN A 254 13.28 2.81 5.98
N TYR A 255 14.62 2.69 6.06
CA TYR A 255 15.49 3.81 6.38
C TYR A 255 15.41 4.90 5.30
N TYR A 256 15.46 4.49 4.03
CA TYR A 256 15.21 5.40 2.91
C TYR A 256 13.85 6.11 3.04
N LEU A 257 12.78 5.34 3.31
CA LEU A 257 11.45 5.90 3.48
C LEU A 257 11.38 6.89 4.65
N TYR A 258 12.03 6.58 5.77
CA TYR A 258 12.15 7.51 6.89
C TYR A 258 12.76 8.85 6.48
N GLU A 259 13.88 8.83 5.75
CA GLU A 259 14.53 10.07 5.25
C GLU A 259 13.57 10.89 4.37
N GLN A 260 12.82 10.23 3.48
CA GLN A 260 11.86 10.92 2.61
C GLN A 260 10.67 11.50 3.39
N LEU A 261 10.13 10.75 4.36
CA LEU A 261 9.05 11.23 5.20
C LEU A 261 9.48 12.40 6.09
N CYS A 262 10.72 12.40 6.59
CA CYS A 262 11.28 13.55 7.30
C CYS A 262 11.31 14.80 6.42
N ASN A 263 11.80 14.68 5.18
CA ASN A 263 11.82 15.80 4.23
C ASN A 263 10.40 16.33 3.93
N ASP A 264 9.42 15.44 3.79
CA ASP A 264 8.03 15.84 3.59
C ASP A 264 7.44 16.51 4.85
N LEU A 265 7.77 16.04 6.05
CA LEU A 265 7.36 16.67 7.31
C LEU A 265 7.94 18.07 7.48
N ASP A 266 9.21 18.27 7.09
CA ASP A 266 9.85 19.59 7.06
C ASP A 266 9.14 20.50 6.06
N THR A 267 8.94 20.01 4.83
CA THR A 267 8.30 20.77 3.74
C THR A 267 6.87 21.18 4.07
N THR A 268 6.13 20.31 4.75
CA THR A 268 4.71 20.55 5.10
C THR A 268 4.50 21.18 6.48
N GLY A 269 5.55 21.30 7.30
CA GLY A 269 5.46 21.82 8.66
C GLY A 269 4.69 20.91 9.63
N GLN A 270 4.63 19.60 9.37
CA GLN A 270 3.74 18.67 10.08
C GLN A 270 4.39 17.89 11.23
N TRP A 271 5.65 18.19 11.60
CA TRP A 271 6.35 17.54 12.71
C TRP A 271 5.56 17.51 14.02
N HIS A 272 4.82 18.58 14.32
CA HIS A 272 4.01 18.71 15.52
C HIS A 272 2.87 17.67 15.62
N LEU A 273 2.50 17.03 14.52
CA LEU A 273 1.47 15.98 14.47
C LEU A 273 2.04 14.58 14.67
N VAL A 274 3.34 14.36 14.39
CA VAL A 274 3.97 13.03 14.41
C VAL A 274 3.84 12.37 15.78
N HIS A 275 4.20 13.07 16.85
CA HIS A 275 4.10 12.55 18.21
C HIS A 275 2.66 12.19 18.60
N LYS A 276 1.69 13.04 18.21
CA LYS A 276 0.26 12.79 18.47
C LYS A 276 -0.23 11.55 17.73
N GLN A 277 0.11 11.40 16.46
CA GLN A 277 -0.32 10.28 15.63
C GLN A 277 0.27 8.95 16.10
N GLN A 278 1.55 8.93 16.48
CA GLN A 278 2.17 7.70 16.98
C GLN A 278 1.62 7.27 18.34
N ARG A 279 1.33 8.23 19.24
CA ARG A 279 0.63 7.94 20.50
C ARG A 279 -0.79 7.41 20.25
N LEU A 280 -1.52 8.00 19.30
CA LEU A 280 -2.84 7.53 18.93
C LEU A 280 -2.81 6.11 18.34
N ALA A 281 -1.82 5.81 17.48
CA ALA A 281 -1.62 4.46 16.95
C ALA A 281 -1.39 3.44 18.08
N ARG A 282 -0.59 3.79 19.09
CA ARG A 282 -0.39 2.94 20.26
C ARG A 282 -1.66 2.73 21.07
N LEU A 283 -2.45 3.79 21.28
CA LEU A 283 -3.75 3.67 21.95
C LEU A 283 -4.71 2.78 21.17
N ALA A 284 -4.76 2.91 19.85
CA ALA A 284 -5.61 2.07 19.00
C ALA A 284 -5.23 0.58 19.10
N VAL A 285 -3.93 0.27 19.15
CA VAL A 285 -3.44 -1.10 19.39
C VAL A 285 -3.92 -1.62 20.75
N LEU A 286 -3.78 -0.82 21.82
CA LEU A 286 -4.24 -1.21 23.16
C LEU A 286 -5.77 -1.41 23.22
N MET A 287 -6.55 -0.54 22.56
CA MET A 287 -8.00 -0.68 22.46
C MET A 287 -8.39 -1.97 21.74
N ARG A 288 -7.70 -2.29 20.63
CA ARG A 288 -7.94 -3.53 19.88
C ARG A 288 -7.58 -4.77 20.71
N GLU A 289 -6.46 -4.75 21.42
CA GLU A 289 -6.03 -5.85 22.30
C GLU A 289 -6.97 -6.05 23.47
N ARG A 290 -7.51 -4.97 24.04
CA ARG A 290 -8.51 -5.03 25.11
C ARG A 290 -9.82 -5.64 24.61
N GLY A 291 -10.22 -5.31 23.38
CA GLY A 291 -11.48 -5.74 22.79
C GLY A 291 -12.70 -5.11 23.47
N VAL A 292 -13.87 -5.65 23.17
CA VAL A 292 -15.15 -5.27 23.77
C VAL A 292 -15.84 -6.54 24.26
N ASP A 293 -16.29 -6.53 25.51
CA ASP A 293 -17.07 -7.65 26.05
C ASP A 293 -18.45 -7.67 25.41
N VAL A 294 -18.80 -8.80 24.79
CA VAL A 294 -20.06 -8.99 24.08
C VAL A 294 -20.85 -10.10 24.74
N ASP A 295 -22.11 -9.84 25.09
CA ASP A 295 -23.04 -10.89 25.53
C ASP A 295 -23.42 -11.79 24.35
N LEU A 296 -22.69 -12.90 24.21
CA LEU A 296 -22.93 -13.89 23.17
C LEU A 296 -24.29 -14.58 23.29
N ARG A 297 -24.90 -14.62 24.48
CA ARG A 297 -26.24 -15.20 24.65
C ARG A 297 -27.29 -14.27 24.06
N ALA A 298 -27.22 -12.97 24.38
CA ALA A 298 -28.07 -11.97 23.76
C ALA A 298 -27.91 -11.94 22.24
N VAL A 299 -26.68 -11.91 21.72
CA VAL A 299 -26.41 -11.94 20.27
C VAL A 299 -27.00 -13.19 19.61
N LYS A 300 -26.84 -14.38 20.21
CA LYS A 300 -27.44 -15.62 19.69
C LYS A 300 -28.96 -15.59 19.73
N SER A 301 -29.56 -15.02 20.77
CA SER A 301 -31.01 -14.86 20.89
C SER A 301 -31.54 -13.96 19.77
N TYR A 302 -30.96 -12.76 19.61
CA TYR A 302 -31.29 -11.84 18.53
C TYR A 302 -31.10 -12.47 17.15
N HIS A 303 -30.04 -13.25 16.96
CA HIS A 303 -29.82 -13.93 15.68
C HIS A 303 -30.92 -14.96 15.38
N ARG A 304 -31.34 -15.76 16.36
CA ARG A 304 -32.44 -16.73 16.19
C ARG A 304 -33.76 -16.02 15.90
N GLU A 305 -34.08 -14.98 16.66
CA GLU A 305 -35.27 -14.16 16.47
C GLU A 305 -35.28 -13.54 15.05
N TRP A 306 -34.15 -12.97 14.63
CA TRP A 306 -34.00 -12.42 13.28
C TRP A 306 -34.19 -13.46 12.19
N GLN A 307 -33.65 -14.68 12.34
CA GLN A 307 -33.88 -15.75 11.35
C GLN A 307 -35.34 -16.17 11.29
N GLY A 308 -36.03 -16.24 12.44
CA GLY A 308 -37.47 -16.49 12.50
C GLY A 308 -38.27 -15.41 11.77
N ASN A 309 -38.04 -14.13 12.12
CA ASN A 309 -38.70 -12.99 11.48
C ASN A 309 -38.40 -12.91 9.97
N LYS A 310 -37.17 -13.22 9.56
CA LYS A 310 -36.78 -13.26 8.16
C LYS A 310 -37.49 -14.36 7.38
N GLN A 311 -37.78 -15.51 8.01
CA GLN A 311 -38.53 -16.58 7.37
C GLN A 311 -40.00 -16.19 7.24
N LEU A 312 -40.62 -15.66 8.30
CA LEU A 312 -41.99 -15.12 8.26
C LEU A 312 -42.15 -14.08 7.15
N LEU A 313 -41.23 -13.10 7.08
CA LEU A 313 -41.24 -12.09 6.01
C LEU A 313 -41.11 -12.69 4.61
N LYS A 314 -40.38 -13.80 4.43
CA LYS A 314 -40.29 -14.46 3.13
C LYS A 314 -41.58 -15.20 2.78
N ASP A 315 -42.23 -15.80 3.78
CA ASP A 315 -43.46 -16.55 3.61
C ASP A 315 -44.64 -15.62 3.32
N ASP A 316 -44.59 -14.36 3.77
CA ASP A 316 -45.57 -13.31 3.49
C ASP A 316 -45.55 -12.81 2.03
N PHE A 317 -44.46 -13.03 1.28
CA PHE A 317 -44.37 -12.64 -0.13
C PHE A 317 -44.49 -13.87 -1.05
N PRO A 318 -45.26 -13.79 -2.15
CA PRO A 318 -45.36 -14.88 -3.12
C PRO A 318 -44.10 -15.03 -4.01
N PHE A 319 -43.02 -14.32 -3.69
CA PHE A 319 -41.76 -14.30 -4.42
C PHE A 319 -40.58 -14.18 -3.45
N ASN A 320 -39.36 -14.49 -3.90
CA ASN A 320 -38.17 -14.24 -3.10
C ASN A 320 -37.82 -12.73 -3.13
N PRO A 321 -37.93 -12.00 -2.00
CA PRO A 321 -37.67 -10.56 -1.95
C PRO A 321 -36.20 -10.19 -2.21
N ASN A 322 -35.29 -11.18 -2.18
CA ASN A 322 -33.87 -10.97 -2.52
C ASN A 322 -33.57 -11.18 -4.01
N SER A 323 -34.56 -11.52 -4.84
CA SER A 323 -34.39 -11.68 -6.29
C SER A 323 -34.96 -10.46 -7.01
N PRO A 324 -34.11 -9.54 -7.50
CA PRO A 324 -34.58 -8.34 -8.20
C PRO A 324 -35.53 -8.66 -9.35
N LYS A 325 -35.28 -9.78 -10.04
CA LYS A 325 -36.12 -10.24 -11.15
C LYS A 325 -37.53 -10.61 -10.69
N GLN A 326 -37.66 -11.41 -9.63
CA GLN A 326 -38.97 -11.85 -9.14
C GLN A 326 -39.77 -10.70 -8.54
N VAL A 327 -39.11 -9.75 -7.86
CA VAL A 327 -39.76 -8.52 -7.37
C VAL A 327 -40.33 -7.70 -8.52
N ILE A 328 -39.55 -7.45 -9.57
CA ILE A 328 -40.02 -6.69 -10.75
C ILE A 328 -41.17 -7.42 -11.45
N GLU A 329 -41.09 -8.74 -11.56
CA GLU A 329 -42.12 -9.57 -12.19
C GLU A 329 -43.43 -9.57 -11.40
N PHE A 330 -43.37 -9.66 -10.08
CA PHE A 330 -44.54 -9.55 -9.20
C PHE A 330 -45.24 -8.20 -9.36
N PHE A 331 -44.53 -7.08 -9.19
CA PHE A 331 -45.12 -5.74 -9.33
C PHE A 331 -45.65 -5.49 -10.74
N ARG A 332 -44.99 -6.03 -11.78
CA ARG A 332 -45.52 -5.97 -13.15
C ARG A 332 -46.85 -6.72 -13.28
N GLY A 333 -46.99 -7.87 -12.62
CA GLY A 333 -48.26 -8.61 -12.54
C GLY A 333 -49.37 -7.80 -11.87
N GLU A 334 -49.03 -6.99 -10.87
CA GLU A 334 -49.93 -6.02 -10.20
C GLU A 334 -50.15 -4.72 -11.01
N GLY A 335 -49.64 -4.62 -12.24
CA GLY A 335 -49.80 -3.44 -13.11
C GLY A 335 -48.83 -2.29 -12.82
N ILE A 336 -47.87 -2.46 -11.91
CA ILE A 336 -46.86 -1.46 -11.53
C ILE A 336 -45.55 -1.74 -12.27
N THR A 337 -45.10 -0.79 -13.09
CA THR A 337 -43.84 -0.94 -13.84
C THR A 337 -42.67 -0.34 -13.07
N LEU A 338 -41.86 -1.21 -12.45
CA LEU A 338 -40.62 -0.83 -11.77
C LEU A 338 -39.41 -0.84 -12.71
N ARG A 339 -38.58 0.21 -12.64
CA ARG A 339 -37.30 0.29 -13.40
C ARG A 339 -36.16 -0.49 -12.74
N ASP A 340 -36.15 -0.53 -11.41
CA ASP A 340 -35.22 -1.31 -10.59
C ASP A 340 -35.87 -1.64 -9.23
N THR A 341 -35.20 -2.43 -8.40
CA THR A 341 -35.71 -2.83 -7.06
C THR A 341 -35.14 -1.99 -5.93
N LYS A 342 -34.66 -0.78 -6.21
CA LYS A 342 -34.21 0.12 -5.15
C LYS A 342 -35.42 0.60 -4.37
N GLU A 343 -35.24 0.75 -3.07
CA GLU A 343 -36.29 1.21 -2.15
C GLU A 343 -36.97 2.50 -2.62
N VAL A 344 -36.19 3.47 -3.12
CA VAL A 344 -36.69 4.75 -3.63
C VAL A 344 -37.60 4.57 -4.85
N THR A 345 -37.31 3.61 -5.72
CA THR A 345 -38.11 3.31 -6.91
C THR A 345 -39.42 2.65 -6.49
N ILE A 346 -39.35 1.66 -5.61
CA ILE A 346 -40.51 0.94 -5.09
C ILE A 346 -41.46 1.91 -4.38
N LYS A 347 -40.99 2.69 -3.40
CA LYS A 347 -41.81 3.65 -2.63
C LYS A 347 -42.47 4.76 -3.47
N ARG A 348 -41.94 5.04 -4.65
CA ARG A 348 -42.45 6.11 -5.52
C ARG A 348 -43.48 5.59 -6.53
N GLN A 349 -43.45 4.31 -6.85
CA GLN A 349 -44.21 3.70 -7.94
C GLN A 349 -45.22 2.65 -7.48
N ALA A 350 -44.99 2.04 -6.31
CA ALA A 350 -45.90 1.16 -5.59
C ALA A 350 -46.38 1.88 -4.32
#